data_AF-A0A1A0DJB5-F1
#
_entry.id   AF-A0A1A0DJB5-F1
#
_cell.length_a   1.000
_cell.length_b   1.000
_cell.length_c   1.000
_cell.angle_alpha   90.00
_cell.angle_beta   90.00
_cell.angle_gamma   90.00
#
_symmetry.space_group_name_H-M   'P 1'
#
loop_
_entity.id
_entity.type
_entity.pdbx_description
1 polymer ?
#
loop_
_entity_poly.entity_id
_entity_poly.type
_entity_poly.pdbx_seq_one_letter_code
_entity_poly.pdbx_strand_id
1 'polypeptide(L)'
;MSEADSAAQAFDDLRAEVSVLRRSVEALPQAWRDNRPPDYTEDLARVVKAMNAVGMHMKAIEASPTLKMTPQAYGQGIREEGLAASRRLEGVFEKAIGEVRKERQALASIVGEANNRRDQWFYLIFIGLMAFLFGVGIAPLLFNHITWKNFDERVASFIVGGQDRWESGAAMMRDARPEQWNSFMWEDRLVQDNMPKIRDCRIAATQVGQPKSCVITIKPDAQ
;
A
#
# COMPACT_ATOMS: atom_id res chain seq x y z
N MET A 1 -4.95 -32.47 35.86
CA MET A 1 -3.81 -32.45 34.93
C MET A 1 -2.57 -32.48 35.80
N SER A 2 -1.79 -33.55 35.71
CA SER A 2 -0.65 -33.78 36.61
C SER A 2 0.52 -32.89 36.19
N GLU A 3 1.33 -32.40 37.13
CA GLU A 3 2.57 -31.64 36.87
C GLU A 3 3.54 -32.39 35.93
N ALA A 4 3.45 -33.73 35.93
CA ALA A 4 4.16 -34.59 34.99
C ALA A 4 3.73 -34.39 33.51
N ASP A 5 2.46 -34.07 33.25
CA ASP A 5 1.97 -33.81 31.88
C ASP A 5 2.51 -32.49 31.34
N SER A 6 2.62 -31.44 32.17
CA SER A 6 3.15 -30.14 31.72
C SER A 6 4.66 -30.19 31.48
N ALA A 7 5.40 -30.96 32.28
CA ALA A 7 6.82 -31.17 32.06
C ALA A 7 7.08 -31.94 30.75
N ALA A 8 6.30 -32.99 30.47
CA ALA A 8 6.39 -33.75 29.22
C ALA A 8 6.13 -32.85 27.99
N GLN A 9 5.11 -32.00 28.07
CA GLN A 9 4.75 -31.07 27.01
C GLN A 9 5.86 -30.03 26.73
N ALA A 10 6.52 -29.52 27.77
CA ALA A 10 7.65 -28.61 27.61
C ALA A 10 8.88 -29.28 26.95
N PHE A 11 9.12 -30.57 27.22
CA PHE A 11 10.20 -31.33 26.56
C PHE A 11 9.90 -31.59 25.07
N ASP A 12 8.64 -31.84 24.72
CA ASP A 12 8.22 -32.01 23.33
C ASP A 12 8.35 -30.70 22.54
N ASP A 13 7.97 -29.57 23.13
CA ASP A 13 8.17 -28.25 22.53
C ASP A 13 9.66 -27.92 22.34
N LEU A 14 10.50 -28.18 23.34
CA LEU A 14 11.94 -28.00 23.23
C LEU A 14 12.54 -28.89 22.13
N ARG A 15 12.06 -30.14 22.02
CA ARG A 15 12.49 -31.07 20.96
C ARG A 15 12.09 -30.55 19.58
N ALA A 16 10.92 -29.94 19.46
CA ALA A 16 10.46 -29.31 18.23
C ALA A 16 11.36 -28.12 17.85
N GLU A 17 11.69 -27.24 18.79
CA GLU A 17 12.60 -26.09 18.54
C GLU A 17 14.02 -26.54 18.14
N VAL A 18 14.58 -27.53 18.85
CA VAL A 18 15.91 -28.08 18.54
C VAL A 18 15.92 -28.74 17.14
N SER A 19 14.81 -29.32 16.70
CA SER A 19 14.68 -29.87 15.35
C SER A 19 14.69 -28.80 14.25
N VAL A 20 14.17 -27.61 14.56
CA VAL A 20 14.18 -26.45 13.64
C VAL A 20 15.60 -25.89 13.57
N LEU A 21 16.27 -25.74 14.72
CA LEU A 21 17.64 -25.26 14.79
C LEU A 21 18.61 -26.20 14.06
N ARG A 22 18.41 -27.51 14.19
CA ARG A 22 19.21 -28.50 13.45
C ARG A 22 19.04 -28.33 11.94
N ARG A 23 17.81 -28.15 11.46
CA ARG A 23 17.53 -27.95 10.03
C ARG A 23 18.12 -26.64 9.50
N SER A 24 18.11 -25.56 10.28
CA SER A 24 18.77 -24.31 9.88
C SER A 24 20.29 -24.46 9.82
N VAL A 25 20.89 -25.20 10.74
CA VAL A 25 22.32 -25.56 10.73
C VAL A 25 22.68 -26.48 9.55
N GLU A 26 21.82 -27.42 9.19
CA GLU A 26 22.02 -28.28 8.02
C GLU A 26 21.90 -27.51 6.69
N ALA A 27 21.13 -26.42 6.65
CA ALA A 27 20.98 -25.55 5.47
C ALA A 27 22.10 -24.50 5.30
N LEU A 28 22.86 -24.20 6.37
CA LEU A 28 23.92 -23.20 6.41
C LEU A 28 25.02 -23.39 5.33
N PRO A 29 25.52 -24.60 5.04
CA PRO A 29 26.51 -24.82 3.99
C PRO A 29 26.01 -24.48 2.58
N GLN A 30 24.70 -24.61 2.33
CA GLN A 30 24.10 -24.22 1.06
C GLN A 30 23.93 -22.70 0.99
N ALA A 31 23.40 -22.07 2.05
CA ALA A 31 23.32 -20.61 2.17
C ALA A 31 24.70 -19.93 2.04
N TRP A 32 25.76 -20.58 2.54
CA TRP A 32 27.13 -20.08 2.44
C TRP A 32 27.73 -20.19 1.04
N ARG A 33 27.32 -21.21 0.26
CA ARG A 33 27.67 -21.31 -1.17
C ARG A 33 26.95 -20.26 -2.00
N ASP A 34 25.68 -20.00 -1.69
CA ASP A 34 24.85 -19.04 -2.42
C ASP A 34 25.24 -17.58 -2.10
N ASN A 35 25.77 -17.31 -0.90
CA ASN A 35 26.18 -15.98 -0.44
C ASN A 35 27.70 -15.88 -0.20
N ARG A 36 28.51 -16.46 -1.09
CA ARG A 36 29.97 -16.47 -0.95
C ARG A 36 30.51 -15.03 -0.90
N PRO A 37 31.28 -14.65 0.16
CA PRO A 37 31.92 -13.35 0.21
C PRO A 37 32.83 -13.13 -1.00
N PRO A 38 32.99 -11.89 -1.50
CA PRO A 38 33.93 -11.57 -2.57
C PRO A 38 35.34 -12.08 -2.22
N ASP A 39 36.08 -12.55 -3.22
CA ASP A 39 37.45 -13.01 -3.01
C ASP A 39 38.40 -11.81 -2.87
N TYR A 40 38.72 -11.46 -1.62
CA TYR A 40 39.62 -10.35 -1.27
C TYR A 40 41.11 -10.72 -1.38
N THR A 41 41.46 -11.89 -1.93
CA THR A 41 42.86 -12.31 -2.06
C THR A 41 43.70 -11.31 -2.88
N GLU A 42 43.10 -10.69 -3.90
CA GLU A 42 43.79 -9.69 -4.71
C GLU A 42 44.05 -8.38 -3.92
N ASP A 43 43.07 -7.93 -3.14
CA ASP A 43 43.22 -6.74 -2.29
C ASP A 43 44.22 -6.99 -1.14
N LEU A 44 44.19 -8.18 -0.54
CA LEU A 44 45.13 -8.57 0.49
C LEU A 44 46.56 -8.65 -0.07
N ALA A 45 46.74 -9.19 -1.28
CA ALA A 45 48.03 -9.19 -1.97
C ALA A 45 48.54 -7.77 -2.23
N ARG A 46 47.65 -6.83 -2.56
CA ARG A 46 47.99 -5.41 -2.76
C ARG A 46 48.46 -4.75 -1.45
N VAL A 47 47.79 -5.05 -0.33
CA VAL A 47 48.19 -4.55 1.00
C VAL A 47 49.53 -5.14 1.44
N VAL A 48 49.76 -6.44 1.27
CA VAL A 48 51.04 -7.09 1.59
C VAL A 48 52.18 -6.50 0.76
N LYS A 49 51.95 -6.23 -0.53
CA LYS A 49 52.94 -5.57 -1.40
C LYS A 49 53.28 -4.15 -0.90
N ALA A 50 52.28 -3.38 -0.47
CA ALA A 50 52.49 -2.05 0.11
C ALA A 50 53.31 -2.12 1.41
N MET A 51 53.02 -3.07 2.30
CA MET A 51 53.80 -3.25 3.53
C MET A 51 55.25 -3.66 3.27
N ASN A 52 55.49 -4.53 2.29
CA ASN A 52 56.85 -4.89 1.89
C ASN A 52 57.62 -3.69 1.32
N ALA A 53 56.98 -2.81 0.55
CA ALA A 53 57.60 -1.59 0.06
C ALA A 53 58.02 -0.67 1.22
N VAL A 54 57.13 -0.48 2.21
CA VAL A 54 57.45 0.30 3.43
C VAL A 54 58.61 -0.34 4.20
N GLY A 55 58.64 -1.66 4.36
CA GLY A 55 59.74 -2.37 5.01
C GLY A 55 61.08 -2.20 4.30
N MET A 56 61.10 -2.17 2.96
CA MET A 56 62.32 -1.89 2.19
C MET A 56 62.79 -0.45 2.36
N HIS A 57 61.88 0.52 2.36
CA HIS A 57 62.23 1.92 2.62
C HIS A 57 62.78 2.13 4.03
N MET A 58 62.22 1.43 5.01
CA MET A 58 62.67 1.52 6.40
C MET A 58 64.05 0.90 6.60
N LYS A 59 64.36 -0.23 5.95
CA LYS A 59 65.73 -0.79 5.88
C LYS A 59 66.71 0.15 5.18
N ALA A 60 66.29 0.86 4.13
CA ALA A 60 67.13 1.84 3.45
C ALA A 60 67.45 3.05 4.34
N ILE A 61 66.50 3.46 5.20
CA ILE A 61 66.70 4.52 6.20
C ILE A 61 67.64 4.04 7.32
N GLU A 62 67.48 2.80 7.79
CA GLU A 62 68.34 2.20 8.82
C GLU A 62 69.80 2.00 8.34
N ALA A 63 70.00 1.78 7.05
CA ALA A 63 71.32 1.68 6.42
C ALA A 63 72.01 3.05 6.19
N SER A 64 71.32 4.18 6.43
CA SER A 64 71.90 5.51 6.24
C SER A 64 72.74 5.94 7.46
N PRO A 65 73.96 6.49 7.30
CA PRO A 65 74.87 6.76 8.41
C PRO A 65 74.46 7.94 9.30
N THR A 66 73.31 8.57 9.04
CA THR A 66 72.85 9.81 9.65
C THR A 66 72.21 9.65 11.03
N LEU A 67 71.90 8.41 11.48
CA LEU A 67 71.27 8.19 12.79
C LEU A 67 72.24 8.14 14.00
N LYS A 68 73.56 8.28 13.81
CA LYS A 68 74.53 8.14 14.92
C LYS A 68 75.03 9.44 15.56
N MET A 69 74.63 10.63 15.12
CA MET A 69 75.08 11.87 15.80
C MET A 69 73.97 12.93 15.99
N THR A 70 73.82 13.31 17.27
CA THR A 70 73.29 14.56 17.85
C THR A 70 71.77 14.82 17.92
N PRO A 71 71.16 14.79 19.13
CA PRO A 71 69.78 15.21 19.37
C PRO A 71 69.57 16.75 19.45
N GLN A 72 70.62 17.58 19.33
CA GLN A 72 70.48 19.04 19.41
C GLN A 72 70.17 19.75 18.06
N ALA A 73 70.28 19.09 16.91
CA ALA A 73 69.97 19.69 15.60
C ALA A 73 68.47 19.71 15.24
N TYR A 74 67.64 18.96 15.97
CA TYR A 74 66.19 18.84 15.73
C TYR A 74 65.38 20.10 16.08
N GLY A 75 65.93 21.04 16.85
CA GLY A 75 65.20 22.22 17.33
C GLY A 75 64.97 23.33 16.28
N GLN A 76 65.82 23.42 15.25
CA GLN A 76 65.72 24.49 14.25
C GLN A 76 65.02 24.04 12.95
N GLY A 77 65.15 22.78 12.53
CA GLY A 77 64.46 22.25 11.34
C GLY A 77 62.96 21.98 11.52
N ILE A 78 62.51 21.65 12.74
CA ILE A 78 61.09 21.36 13.02
C ILE A 78 60.19 22.60 12.87
N ARG A 79 60.71 23.83 13.03
CA ARG A 79 59.89 25.03 12.92
C ARG A 79 59.65 25.49 11.48
N GLU A 80 60.62 25.31 10.59
CA GLU A 80 60.48 25.73 9.19
C GLU A 80 59.75 24.68 8.34
N GLU A 81 59.99 23.38 8.57
CA GLU A 81 59.27 22.32 7.86
C GLU A 81 57.93 21.95 8.51
N GLY A 82 57.80 22.14 9.83
CA GLY A 82 56.53 21.93 10.55
C GLY A 82 55.43 22.90 10.13
N LEU A 83 55.77 24.17 9.85
CA LEU A 83 54.81 25.15 9.33
C LEU A 83 54.39 24.87 7.87
N ALA A 84 55.32 24.38 7.04
CA ALA A 84 55.01 23.97 5.67
C ALA A 84 54.19 22.67 5.62
N ALA A 85 54.44 21.72 6.52
CA ALA A 85 53.65 20.51 6.68
C ALA A 85 52.26 20.82 7.26
N SER A 86 52.13 21.71 8.24
CA SER A 86 50.84 22.10 8.82
C SER A 86 49.93 22.79 7.81
N ARG A 87 50.47 23.69 6.95
CA ARG A 87 49.69 24.32 5.87
C ARG A 87 49.23 23.33 4.80
N ARG A 88 50.05 22.31 4.49
CA ARG A 88 49.68 21.23 3.57
C ARG A 88 48.65 20.29 4.18
N LEU A 89 48.75 20.01 5.48
CA LEU A 89 47.76 19.23 6.21
C LEU A 89 46.43 19.97 6.32
N GLU A 90 46.42 21.28 6.60
CA GLU A 90 45.20 22.10 6.61
C GLU A 90 44.45 22.01 5.28
N GLY A 91 45.13 22.19 4.15
CA GLY A 91 44.49 22.08 2.84
C GLY A 91 43.96 20.68 2.51
N VAL A 92 44.64 19.62 2.97
CA VAL A 92 44.17 18.23 2.78
C VAL A 92 43.01 17.90 3.71
N PHE A 93 43.04 18.34 4.97
CA PHE A 93 41.93 18.18 5.91
C PHE A 93 40.72 19.00 5.50
N GLU A 94 40.89 20.23 5.04
CA GLU A 94 39.79 21.07 4.56
C GLU A 94 39.16 20.48 3.29
N LYS A 95 39.97 19.91 2.40
CA LYS A 95 39.50 19.19 1.22
C LYS A 95 38.78 17.88 1.59
N ALA A 96 39.33 17.10 2.51
CA ALA A 96 38.70 15.86 3.00
C ALA A 96 37.41 16.14 3.78
N ILE A 97 37.38 17.18 4.62
CA ILE A 97 36.16 17.64 5.32
C ILE A 97 35.14 18.17 4.30
N GLY A 98 35.59 18.86 3.25
CA GLY A 98 34.75 19.33 2.15
C GLY A 98 34.14 18.18 1.34
N GLU A 99 34.92 17.15 1.03
CA GLU A 99 34.45 15.93 0.33
C GLU A 99 33.48 15.13 1.21
N VAL A 100 33.79 14.92 2.49
CA VAL A 100 32.89 14.26 3.46
C VAL A 100 31.60 15.06 3.67
N ARG A 101 31.66 16.40 3.72
CA ARG A 101 30.46 17.24 3.80
C ARG A 101 29.60 17.12 2.55
N LYS A 102 30.20 17.10 1.35
CA LYS A 102 29.47 16.88 0.09
C LYS A 102 28.77 15.53 0.06
N GLU A 103 29.43 14.46 0.49
CA GLU A 103 28.82 13.14 0.57
C GLU A 103 27.70 13.07 1.63
N ARG A 104 27.92 13.67 2.81
CA ARG A 104 26.89 13.82 3.85
C ARG A 104 25.67 14.59 3.36
N GLN A 105 25.87 15.65 2.58
CA GLN A 105 24.79 16.49 2.08
C GLN A 105 23.99 15.77 0.97
N ALA A 106 24.66 14.98 0.12
CA ALA A 106 24.01 14.10 -0.84
C ALA A 106 23.22 12.97 -0.15
N LEU A 107 23.76 12.37 0.91
CA LEU A 107 23.04 11.38 1.72
C LEU A 107 21.86 12.01 2.48
N ALA A 108 22.02 13.22 3.02
CA ALA A 108 20.95 13.93 3.71
C ALA A 108 19.84 14.39 2.76
N SER A 109 20.15 14.76 1.51
CA SER A 109 19.12 15.07 0.52
C SER A 109 18.36 13.82 0.09
N ILE A 110 19.04 12.69 -0.10
CA ILE A 110 18.40 11.40 -0.43
C ILE A 110 17.51 10.91 0.73
N VAL A 111 17.95 11.03 1.99
CA VAL A 111 17.19 10.58 3.16
C VAL A 111 16.06 11.56 3.52
N GLY A 112 16.30 12.87 3.43
CA GLY A 112 15.29 13.90 3.71
C GLY A 112 14.14 13.89 2.70
N GLU A 113 14.43 13.63 1.43
CA GLU A 113 13.40 13.53 0.38
C GLU A 113 12.60 12.23 0.48
N ALA A 114 13.23 11.12 0.88
CA ALA A 114 12.57 9.83 1.05
C ALA A 114 11.64 9.74 2.27
N ASN A 115 11.87 10.54 3.31
CA ASN A 115 11.01 10.56 4.50
C ASN A 115 9.76 11.41 4.25
N ASN A 116 9.95 12.62 3.72
CA ASN A 116 8.84 13.54 3.47
C ASN A 116 7.84 13.00 2.43
N ARG A 117 8.34 12.26 1.42
CA ARG A 117 7.50 11.69 0.36
C ARG A 117 6.70 10.48 0.83
N ARG A 118 7.25 9.66 1.74
CA ARG A 118 6.51 8.54 2.36
C ARG A 118 5.42 9.02 3.30
N ASP A 119 5.71 10.01 4.12
CA ASP A 119 4.72 10.57 5.04
C ASP A 119 3.57 11.22 4.26
N GLN A 120 3.86 12.01 3.23
CA GLN A 120 2.83 12.61 2.36
C GLN A 120 1.94 11.56 1.68
N TRP A 121 2.53 10.50 1.11
CA TRP A 121 1.75 9.43 0.49
C TRP A 121 0.93 8.64 1.50
N PHE A 122 1.46 8.40 2.70
CA PHE A 122 0.73 7.75 3.78
C PHE A 122 -0.49 8.58 4.19
N TYR A 123 -0.35 9.90 4.37
CA TYR A 123 -1.48 10.78 4.67
C TYR A 123 -2.52 10.80 3.55
N LEU A 124 -2.10 10.86 2.29
CA LEU A 124 -3.03 10.84 1.15
C LEU A 124 -3.80 9.51 1.05
N ILE A 125 -3.10 8.39 1.21
CA ILE A 125 -3.72 7.06 1.22
C ILE A 125 -4.66 6.93 2.42
N PHE A 126 -4.25 7.38 3.61
CA PHE A 126 -5.04 7.30 4.82
C PHE A 126 -6.31 8.17 4.72
N ILE A 127 -6.20 9.40 4.24
CA ILE A 127 -7.36 10.29 3.99
C ILE A 127 -8.27 9.67 2.94
N GLY A 128 -7.72 9.11 1.86
CA GLY A 128 -8.49 8.42 0.83
C GLY A 128 -9.25 7.21 1.38
N LEU A 129 -8.60 6.38 2.20
CA LEU A 129 -9.21 5.22 2.86
C LEU A 129 -10.31 5.65 3.82
N MET A 130 -10.07 6.66 4.64
CA MET A 130 -11.07 7.20 5.56
C MET A 130 -12.25 7.79 4.80
N ALA A 131 -12.03 8.59 3.76
CA ALA A 131 -13.11 9.12 2.93
C ALA A 131 -13.92 8.00 2.26
N PHE A 132 -13.26 6.94 1.78
CA PHE A 132 -13.92 5.78 1.18
C PHE A 132 -14.75 5.01 2.20
N LEU A 133 -14.20 4.70 3.37
CA LEU A 133 -14.91 3.98 4.45
C LEU A 133 -16.10 4.79 4.98
N PHE A 134 -15.95 6.11 5.12
CA PHE A 134 -17.05 6.99 5.50
C PHE A 134 -18.10 7.09 4.38
N GLY A 135 -17.68 7.19 3.11
CA GLY A 135 -18.59 7.23 1.97
C GLY A 135 -19.42 5.95 1.82
N VAL A 136 -18.79 4.77 1.90
CA VAL A 136 -19.49 3.50 1.76
C VAL A 136 -20.28 3.13 3.02
N GLY A 137 -19.77 3.44 4.22
CA GLY A 137 -20.41 3.06 5.48
C GLY A 137 -21.52 4.02 5.93
N ILE A 138 -21.31 5.33 5.82
CA ILE A 138 -22.23 6.34 6.35
C ILE A 138 -23.26 6.77 5.31
N ALA A 139 -22.90 6.82 4.02
CA ALA A 139 -23.83 7.31 3.01
C ALA A 139 -25.11 6.45 2.94
N PRO A 140 -25.09 5.10 2.92
CA PRO A 140 -26.31 4.30 2.88
C PRO A 140 -27.23 4.52 4.08
N LEU A 141 -26.66 4.73 5.27
CA LEU A 141 -27.42 4.98 6.50
C LEU A 141 -28.06 6.37 6.49
N LEU A 142 -27.35 7.39 5.98
CA LEU A 142 -27.90 8.72 5.78
C LEU A 142 -28.93 8.78 4.64
N PHE A 143 -28.78 7.97 3.59
CA PHE A 143 -29.77 7.85 2.50
C PHE A 143 -31.14 7.40 3.00
N ASN A 144 -31.19 6.57 4.06
CA ASN A 144 -32.45 6.13 4.64
C ASN A 144 -33.17 7.20 5.48
N HIS A 145 -32.44 8.20 6.00
CA HIS A 145 -32.99 9.20 6.93
C HIS A 145 -33.12 10.61 6.34
N ILE A 146 -32.33 10.92 5.31
CA ILE A 146 -32.46 12.16 4.56
C ILE A 146 -33.49 11.90 3.47
N THR A 147 -34.69 12.45 3.63
CA THR A 147 -35.68 12.45 2.55
C THR A 147 -35.16 13.41 1.48
N TRP A 148 -34.44 12.87 0.49
CA TRP A 148 -33.93 13.60 -0.65
C TRP A 148 -35.10 14.00 -1.56
N LYS A 149 -35.91 14.97 -1.11
CA LYS A 149 -37.11 15.45 -1.80
C LYS A 149 -36.82 16.03 -3.19
N ASN A 150 -35.55 16.31 -3.49
CA ASN A 150 -35.08 16.89 -4.75
C ASN A 150 -34.05 16.00 -5.48
N PHE A 151 -33.86 14.73 -5.07
CA PHE A 151 -33.16 13.81 -5.97
C PHE A 151 -34.09 13.59 -7.17
N ASP A 152 -33.68 14.09 -8.32
CA ASP A 152 -34.45 13.90 -9.55
C ASP A 152 -34.69 12.40 -9.71
N GLU A 153 -35.93 11.97 -9.87
CA GLU A 153 -36.31 10.59 -10.17
C GLU A 153 -35.53 10.04 -11.37
N ARG A 154 -34.93 10.92 -12.20
CA ARG A 154 -33.92 10.57 -13.24
C ARG A 154 -32.67 9.88 -12.71
N VAL A 155 -32.19 10.25 -11.52
CA VAL A 155 -31.00 9.63 -10.91
C VAL A 155 -31.36 8.24 -10.37
N ALA A 156 -32.55 8.10 -9.78
CA ALA A 156 -33.07 6.79 -9.37
C ALA A 156 -33.30 5.88 -10.59
N SER A 157 -33.85 6.40 -11.69
CA SER A 157 -34.01 5.63 -12.93
C SER A 157 -32.68 5.21 -13.54
N PHE A 158 -31.67 6.09 -13.49
CA PHE A 158 -30.31 5.77 -13.94
C PHE A 158 -29.65 4.66 -13.11
N ILE A 159 -29.80 4.70 -11.79
CA ILE A 159 -29.24 3.68 -10.88
C ILE A 159 -29.90 2.31 -11.12
N VAL A 160 -31.21 2.30 -11.38
CA VAL A 160 -31.97 1.07 -11.70
C VAL A 160 -31.69 0.59 -13.14
N GLY A 161 -31.20 1.47 -14.02
CA GLY A 161 -30.82 1.14 -15.39
C GLY A 161 -31.97 1.20 -16.41
N GLY A 162 -33.12 1.79 -16.08
CA GLY A 162 -34.22 1.99 -17.03
C GLY A 162 -34.04 3.22 -17.90
N GLN A 163 -34.56 3.20 -19.12
CA GLN A 163 -34.48 4.34 -20.06
C GLN A 163 -35.40 5.49 -19.68
N ASP A 164 -36.48 5.18 -18.95
CA ASP A 164 -37.40 6.14 -18.38
C ASP A 164 -37.83 5.76 -16.95
N ARG A 165 -38.49 6.70 -16.26
CA ARG A 165 -38.91 6.55 -14.87
C ARG A 165 -39.95 5.43 -14.69
N TRP A 166 -40.82 5.24 -15.68
CA TRP A 166 -41.85 4.20 -15.66
C TRP A 166 -41.25 2.81 -15.88
N GLU A 167 -40.36 2.66 -16.85
CA GLU A 167 -39.64 1.42 -17.11
C GLU A 167 -38.79 1.00 -15.91
N SER A 168 -38.15 1.97 -15.25
CA SER A 168 -37.38 1.73 -14.02
C SER A 168 -38.29 1.23 -12.89
N GLY A 169 -39.45 1.87 -12.70
CA GLY A 169 -40.45 1.41 -11.72
C GLY A 169 -40.97 0.01 -12.04
N ALA A 170 -41.24 -0.29 -13.31
CA ALA A 170 -41.64 -1.61 -13.79
C ALA A 170 -40.55 -2.67 -13.55
N ALA A 171 -39.29 -2.34 -13.78
CA ALA A 171 -38.15 -3.22 -13.50
C ALA A 171 -38.05 -3.54 -12.01
N MET A 172 -38.18 -2.53 -11.14
CA MET A 172 -38.17 -2.72 -9.68
C MET A 172 -39.34 -3.59 -9.20
N MET A 173 -40.57 -3.32 -9.70
CA MET A 173 -41.75 -4.10 -9.32
C MET A 173 -41.62 -5.57 -9.77
N ARG A 174 -41.10 -5.80 -10.98
CA ARG A 174 -40.86 -7.15 -11.52
C ARG A 174 -39.79 -7.90 -10.72
N ASP A 175 -38.69 -7.25 -10.38
CA ASP A 175 -37.58 -7.86 -9.64
C ASP A 175 -37.96 -8.15 -8.18
N ALA A 176 -38.65 -7.22 -7.52
CA ALA A 176 -39.05 -7.38 -6.14
C ALA A 176 -40.04 -8.54 -5.95
N ARG A 177 -41.06 -8.66 -6.84
CA ARG A 177 -42.12 -9.68 -6.75
C ARG A 177 -42.68 -10.06 -8.13
N PRO A 178 -42.09 -11.06 -8.82
CA PRO A 178 -42.47 -11.39 -10.19
C PRO A 178 -43.91 -11.90 -10.34
N GLU A 179 -44.41 -12.68 -9.37
CA GLU A 179 -45.81 -13.18 -9.41
C GLU A 179 -46.83 -12.04 -9.29
N GLN A 180 -46.56 -11.06 -8.42
CA GLN A 180 -47.44 -9.88 -8.27
C GLN A 180 -47.37 -8.99 -9.51
N TRP A 181 -46.19 -8.87 -10.12
CA TRP A 181 -46.03 -8.18 -11.39
C TRP A 181 -46.85 -8.82 -12.52
N ASN A 182 -46.86 -10.16 -12.62
CA ASN A 182 -47.65 -10.86 -13.63
C ASN A 182 -49.16 -10.64 -13.43
N SER A 183 -49.65 -10.69 -12.19
CA SER A 183 -51.04 -10.36 -11.86
C SER A 183 -51.39 -8.93 -12.24
N PHE A 184 -50.54 -7.97 -11.89
CA PHE A 184 -50.72 -6.56 -12.25
C PHE A 184 -50.77 -6.35 -13.77
N MET A 185 -49.87 -6.98 -14.52
CA MET A 185 -49.86 -6.89 -15.99
C MET A 185 -51.09 -7.55 -16.63
N TRP A 186 -51.63 -8.61 -16.03
CA TRP A 186 -52.88 -9.21 -16.47
C TRP A 186 -54.07 -8.27 -16.24
N GLU A 187 -54.15 -7.64 -15.06
CA GLU A 187 -55.19 -6.66 -14.74
C GLU A 187 -55.13 -5.43 -15.68
N ASP A 188 -53.93 -4.89 -15.93
CA ASP A 188 -53.75 -3.79 -16.88
C ASP A 188 -54.22 -4.18 -18.28
N ARG A 189 -53.84 -5.36 -18.77
CA ARG A 189 -54.28 -5.86 -20.08
C ARG A 189 -55.81 -6.01 -20.16
N LEU A 190 -56.44 -6.52 -19.09
CA LEU A 190 -57.90 -6.64 -19.01
C LEU A 190 -58.59 -5.27 -19.12
N VAL A 191 -58.05 -4.25 -18.43
CA VAL A 191 -58.58 -2.88 -18.50
C VAL A 191 -58.36 -2.27 -19.88
N GLN A 192 -57.18 -2.42 -20.47
CA GLN A 192 -56.88 -1.92 -21.81
C GLN A 192 -57.81 -2.52 -22.87
N ASP A 193 -58.00 -3.84 -22.83
CA ASP A 193 -58.90 -4.56 -23.74
C ASP A 193 -60.37 -4.13 -23.63
N ASN A 194 -60.76 -3.60 -22.46
CA ASN A 194 -62.12 -3.16 -22.18
C ASN A 194 -62.26 -1.64 -22.04
N MET A 195 -61.20 -0.86 -22.36
CA MET A 195 -61.11 0.56 -22.01
C MET A 195 -62.32 1.38 -22.49
N PRO A 196 -62.82 1.23 -23.74
CA PRO A 196 -64.01 1.96 -24.19
C PRO A 196 -65.24 1.67 -23.34
N LYS A 197 -65.51 0.40 -23.03
CA LYS A 197 -66.66 -0.02 -22.21
C LYS A 197 -66.53 0.48 -20.77
N ILE A 198 -65.33 0.39 -20.19
CA ILE A 198 -65.05 0.86 -18.83
C ILE A 198 -65.22 2.38 -18.75
N ARG A 199 -64.72 3.12 -19.75
CA ARG A 199 -64.85 4.58 -19.81
C ARG A 199 -66.32 5.00 -19.86
N ASP A 200 -67.10 4.42 -20.76
CA ASP A 200 -68.51 4.77 -20.93
C ASP A 200 -69.33 4.37 -19.69
N CYS A 201 -69.02 3.22 -19.10
CA CYS A 201 -69.57 2.80 -17.81
C CYS A 201 -69.28 3.80 -16.69
N ARG A 202 -68.02 4.24 -16.57
CA ARG A 202 -67.59 5.24 -15.57
C ARG A 202 -68.33 6.56 -15.77
N ILE A 203 -68.46 7.05 -17.01
CA ILE A 203 -69.22 8.27 -17.31
C ILE A 203 -70.67 8.12 -16.85
N ALA A 204 -71.32 7.01 -17.18
CA ALA A 204 -72.70 6.77 -16.77
C ALA A 204 -72.87 6.64 -15.24
N ALA A 205 -71.93 5.98 -14.56
CA ALA A 205 -71.94 5.89 -13.09
C ALA A 205 -71.79 7.27 -12.44
N THR A 206 -70.88 8.10 -12.97
CA THR A 206 -70.68 9.48 -12.49
C THR A 206 -71.91 10.35 -12.73
N GLN A 207 -72.58 10.22 -13.88
CA GLN A 207 -73.80 10.98 -14.19
C GLN A 207 -74.96 10.65 -13.25
N VAL A 208 -75.10 9.38 -12.87
CA VAL A 208 -76.17 8.92 -11.95
C VAL A 208 -75.77 9.13 -10.49
N GLY A 209 -74.48 9.27 -10.19
CA GLY A 209 -73.95 9.40 -8.83
C GLY A 209 -74.06 8.11 -8.01
N GLN A 210 -74.24 6.96 -8.67
CA GLN A 210 -74.40 5.66 -8.02
C GLN A 210 -73.53 4.58 -8.70
N PRO A 211 -73.10 3.55 -7.96
CA PRO A 211 -72.40 2.40 -8.53
C PRO A 211 -73.22 1.75 -9.65
N LYS A 212 -72.57 1.42 -10.77
CA LYS A 212 -73.21 0.79 -11.94
C LYS A 212 -72.53 -0.53 -12.28
N SER A 213 -73.32 -1.58 -12.49
CA SER A 213 -72.84 -2.87 -13.00
C SER A 213 -72.60 -2.77 -14.51
N CYS A 214 -71.46 -3.26 -14.97
CA CYS A 214 -71.05 -3.24 -16.37
C CYS A 214 -70.38 -4.56 -16.75
N VAL A 215 -70.69 -5.05 -17.94
CA VAL A 215 -70.17 -6.33 -18.45
C VAL A 215 -68.85 -6.09 -19.17
N ILE A 216 -67.79 -6.68 -18.65
CA ILE A 216 -66.48 -6.73 -19.31
C ILE A 216 -66.31 -8.04 -20.06
N THR A 217 -65.44 -8.04 -21.06
CA THR A 217 -65.11 -9.22 -21.86
C THR A 217 -63.71 -9.68 -21.48
N ILE A 218 -63.60 -10.92 -21.01
CA ILE A 218 -62.31 -11.56 -20.72
C ILE A 218 -61.93 -12.40 -21.93
N LYS A 219 -60.75 -12.14 -22.51
CA LYS A 219 -60.19 -12.98 -23.56
C LYS A 219 -59.53 -14.22 -22.93
N PRO A 220 -59.55 -15.38 -23.60
CA PRO A 220 -58.76 -16.53 -23.15
C PRO A 220 -57.26 -16.16 -23.18
N ASP A 221 -56.49 -16.76 -22.28
CA ASP A 221 -55.03 -16.60 -22.27
C ASP A 221 -54.47 -17.07 -23.61
N ALA A 222 -53.68 -16.22 -24.27
CA ALA A 222 -52.95 -16.61 -25.46
C ALA A 222 -51.87 -17.62 -25.04
N GLN A 223 -51.99 -18.86 -25.51
CA GLN A 223 -50.96 -19.88 -25.38
C GLN A 223 -49.71 -19.49 -26.16
#